data_AF-A0A932DU75-F1
#
_entry.id   AF-A0A932DU75-F1
#
_cell.length_a   1.000
_cell.length_b   1.000
_cell.length_c   1.000
_cell.angle_alpha   90.00
_cell.angle_beta   90.00
_cell.angle_gamma   90.00
#
_symmetry.space_group_name_H-M   'P 1'
#
loop_
_entity.id
_entity.type
_entity.pdbx_description
1 polymer ?
#
loop_
_entity_poly.entity_id
_entity_poly.type
_entity_poly.pdbx_seq_one_letter_code
_entity_poly.pdbx_strand_id
1 'polypeptide(L)'
;MEVFHRSGRFRLESVIDLEEVATCLPVVQEVLQGFRDEPAFRVARDAMLAFPVVESPLRAVVFDEAIRLYRVARRAGLTIRSGVDCLIAACAIRNGLDVLHHDRDFDLLARVSQLRAREIAV
;
A
#
# COMPACT_ATOMS: atom_id res chain seq x y z
N MET A 1 -10.43 -1.66 20.68
CA MET A 1 -9.21 -2.42 21.01
C MET A 1 -8.04 -1.71 20.34
N GLU A 2 -7.11 -1.19 21.12
CA GLU A 2 -6.03 -0.32 20.67
C GLU A 2 -4.73 -1.12 20.55
N VAL A 3 -4.34 -1.45 19.31
CA VAL A 3 -3.08 -2.18 19.03
C VAL A 3 -2.29 -1.45 17.94
N PHE A 4 -1.89 -0.21 18.24
CA PHE A 4 -0.86 0.51 17.48
C PHE A 4 -0.01 1.37 18.45
N HIS A 5 1.26 1.00 18.65
CA HIS A 5 2.30 1.78 19.34
C HIS A 5 3.53 1.72 18.42
N ARG A 6 4.09 2.80 17.86
CA ARG A 6 4.32 4.17 18.34
C ARG A 6 3.97 5.26 17.29
N SER A 7 3.62 6.42 17.84
CA SER A 7 3.38 7.76 17.24
C SER A 7 2.14 7.89 16.34
N GLY A 8 1.08 8.43 16.94
CA GLY A 8 -0.18 8.80 16.28
C GLY A 8 -1.13 7.60 16.15
N ARG A 9 -2.23 7.57 16.90
CA ARG A 9 -3.33 6.63 16.62
C ARG A 9 -4.07 7.11 15.39
N PHE A 10 -3.46 6.91 14.22
CA PHE A 10 -4.19 7.05 12.97
C PHE A 10 -5.29 5.99 12.96
N ARG A 11 -6.55 6.43 12.92
CA ARG A 11 -7.70 5.54 12.81
C ARG A 11 -8.15 5.56 11.37
N LEU A 12 -8.04 4.43 10.68
CA LEU A 12 -8.42 4.34 9.27
C LEU A 12 -9.91 4.71 9.08
N GLU A 13 -10.75 4.34 10.04
CA GLU A 13 -12.19 4.64 10.05
C GLU A 13 -12.49 6.14 10.15
N SER A 14 -11.51 6.96 10.54
CA SER A 14 -11.68 8.42 10.57
C SER A 14 -11.49 9.08 9.20
N VAL A 15 -11.02 8.34 8.21
CA VAL A 15 -10.68 8.86 6.88
C VAL A 15 -11.45 8.17 5.75
N ILE A 16 -11.77 6.89 5.92
CA ILE A 16 -12.48 6.09 4.92
C ILE A 16 -13.36 5.04 5.60
N ASP A 17 -14.48 4.68 4.95
CA ASP A 17 -15.29 3.53 5.36
C ASP A 17 -14.49 2.24 5.12
N LEU A 18 -14.46 1.35 6.12
CA LEU A 18 -13.73 0.08 6.01
C LEU A 18 -14.30 -0.83 4.92
N GLU A 19 -15.57 -0.68 4.57
CA GLU A 19 -16.20 -1.43 3.48
C GLU A 19 -15.66 -1.01 2.09
N GLU A 20 -15.09 0.18 1.97
CA GLU A 20 -14.46 0.69 0.75
C GLU A 20 -12.96 0.37 0.66
N VAL A 21 -12.39 -0.27 1.67
CA VAL A 21 -10.96 -0.55 1.75
C VAL A 21 -10.64 -1.92 1.14
N ALA A 22 -9.68 -1.92 0.21
CA ALA A 22 -8.98 -3.12 -0.23
C ALA A 22 -7.51 -3.06 0.18
N THR A 23 -6.86 -4.21 0.25
CA THR A 23 -5.43 -4.34 0.51
C THR A 23 -4.75 -5.19 -0.57
N CYS A 24 -3.42 -5.29 -0.52
CA CYS A 24 -2.64 -6.19 -1.36
C CYS A 24 -1.54 -6.86 -0.54
N LEU A 25 -1.01 -7.98 -1.03
CA LEU A 25 -0.01 -8.77 -0.29
C LEU A 25 1.22 -7.98 0.19
N PRO A 26 1.77 -6.99 -0.55
CA PRO A 26 2.88 -6.18 -0.07
C PRO A 26 2.52 -5.31 1.13
N VAL A 27 1.32 -4.70 1.15
CA VAL A 27 0.84 -3.94 2.31
C VAL A 27 0.62 -4.86 3.52
N VAL A 28 0.01 -6.02 3.31
CA VAL A 28 -0.14 -7.04 4.36
C VAL A 28 1.22 -7.44 4.92
N GLN A 29 2.21 -7.68 4.06
CA GLN A 29 3.56 -8.03 4.47
C GLN A 29 4.20 -6.94 5.34
N GLU A 30 4.21 -5.69 4.89
CA GLU A 30 4.85 -4.57 5.62
C GLU A 30 4.19 -4.33 6.97
N VAL A 31 2.85 -4.32 7.01
CA VAL A 31 2.10 -4.13 8.26
C VAL A 31 2.44 -5.24 9.25
N LEU A 32 2.36 -6.51 8.83
CA LEU A 32 2.56 -7.64 9.74
C LEU A 32 4.01 -7.80 10.18
N GLN A 33 4.99 -7.41 9.36
CA GLN A 33 6.41 -7.40 9.73
C GLN A 33 6.74 -6.37 10.82
N GLY A 34 5.89 -5.36 11.04
CA GLY A 34 6.06 -4.37 12.10
C GLY A 34 5.77 -4.89 13.52
N PHE A 35 5.11 -6.04 13.65
CA PHE A 35 4.70 -6.58 14.94
C PHE A 35 5.83 -7.37 15.60
N ARG A 36 6.09 -7.07 16.88
CA ARG A 36 7.05 -7.83 17.71
C ARG A 36 6.38 -8.84 18.65
N ASP A 37 5.12 -8.58 18.98
CA ASP A 37 4.32 -9.42 19.88
C ASP A 37 3.43 -10.36 19.06
N GLU A 38 3.51 -11.66 19.37
CA GLU A 38 2.85 -12.73 18.63
C GLU A 38 1.30 -12.69 18.77
N PRO A 39 0.71 -12.50 19.98
CA PRO A 39 -0.72 -12.25 20.11
C PRO A 39 -1.22 -11.06 19.27
N ALA A 40 -0.53 -9.92 19.32
CA ALA A 40 -0.89 -8.74 18.53
C ALA A 40 -0.78 -9.00 17.02
N PHE A 41 0.27 -9.70 16.58
CA PHE A 41 0.45 -10.11 15.19
C PHE A 41 -0.73 -10.94 14.68
N ARG A 42 -1.22 -11.92 15.46
CA ARG A 42 -2.34 -12.78 15.04
C ARG A 42 -3.62 -11.99 14.83
N VAL A 43 -3.95 -11.12 15.77
CA VAL A 43 -5.13 -10.23 15.65
C VAL A 43 -5.00 -9.32 14.42
N ALA A 44 -3.83 -8.72 14.20
CA ALA A 44 -3.59 -7.87 13.04
C ALA A 44 -3.64 -8.64 11.72
N ARG A 45 -3.12 -9.87 11.69
CA ARG A 45 -3.17 -10.75 10.51
C ARG A 45 -4.61 -11.05 10.12
N ASP A 46 -5.44 -11.45 11.09
CA ASP A 46 -6.84 -11.79 10.82
C ASP A 46 -7.62 -10.54 10.37
N ALA A 47 -7.34 -9.37 10.95
CA ALA A 47 -7.94 -8.11 10.51
C ALA A 47 -7.51 -7.69 9.09
N MET A 48 -6.21 -7.76 8.77
CA MET A 48 -5.70 -7.41 7.44
C MET A 48 -6.23 -8.33 6.35
N LEU A 49 -6.39 -9.62 6.65
CA LEU A 49 -6.91 -10.62 5.71
C LEU A 49 -8.44 -10.65 5.64
N ALA A 50 -9.13 -9.84 6.45
CA ALA A 50 -10.58 -9.64 6.32
C ALA A 50 -10.93 -8.67 5.17
N PHE A 51 -10.00 -7.78 4.77
CA PHE A 51 -10.19 -6.92 3.60
C PHE A 51 -10.08 -7.72 2.29
N PRO A 52 -10.75 -7.29 1.21
CA PRO A 52 -10.46 -7.77 -0.13
C PRO A 52 -8.97 -7.62 -0.45
N VAL A 53 -8.31 -8.74 -0.77
CA VAL A 53 -6.87 -8.75 -1.14
C VAL A 53 -6.75 -8.81 -2.66
N VAL A 54 -6.40 -7.69 -3.28
CA VAL A 54 -6.19 -7.63 -4.73
C VAL A 54 -4.86 -8.25 -5.13
N GLU A 55 -4.82 -8.79 -6.36
CA GLU A 55 -3.63 -9.47 -6.93
C GLU A 55 -3.06 -10.55 -5.98
N SER A 56 -3.94 -11.37 -5.40
CA SER A 56 -3.59 -12.55 -4.63
C SER A 56 -4.01 -13.82 -5.39
N PRO A 57 -3.07 -14.64 -5.90
CA PRO A 57 -1.62 -14.51 -5.77
C PRO A 57 -1.01 -13.41 -6.66
N LEU A 58 0.12 -12.84 -6.23
CA LEU A 58 0.91 -11.91 -7.03
C LEU A 58 1.59 -12.67 -8.18
N ARG A 59 1.16 -12.38 -9.41
CA ARG A 59 1.71 -12.99 -10.62
C ARG A 59 2.88 -12.17 -11.16
N ALA A 60 3.76 -12.81 -11.92
CA ALA A 60 4.94 -12.17 -12.53
C ALA A 60 4.60 -10.87 -13.30
N VAL A 61 3.44 -10.83 -13.97
CA VAL A 61 2.97 -9.63 -14.68
C VAL A 61 2.86 -8.37 -13.80
N VAL A 62 2.49 -8.52 -12.53
CA VAL A 62 2.38 -7.39 -11.58
C VAL A 62 3.77 -6.86 -11.23
N PHE A 63 4.75 -7.75 -11.07
CA PHE A 63 6.15 -7.35 -10.87
C PHE A 63 6.71 -6.66 -12.11
N ASP A 64 6.41 -7.15 -13.31
CA ASP A 64 6.84 -6.50 -14.55
C ASP A 64 6.26 -5.09 -14.68
N GLU A 65 5.01 -4.87 -14.27
CA GLU A 65 4.39 -3.55 -14.20
C GLU A 65 5.07 -2.63 -13.18
N ALA A 66 5.36 -3.14 -11.98
CA ALA A 66 6.11 -2.40 -10.96
C ALA A 66 7.51 -1.98 -11.45
N ILE A 67 8.24 -2.88 -12.12
CA ILE A 67 9.53 -2.60 -12.73
C ILE A 67 9.41 -1.50 -13.79
N ARG A 68 8.36 -1.54 -14.62
CA ARG A 68 8.10 -0.48 -15.61
C ARG A 68 7.85 0.86 -14.94
N LEU A 69 7.00 0.92 -13.92
CA LEU A 69 6.72 2.15 -13.16
C LEU A 69 8.00 2.77 -12.61
N TYR A 70 8.83 1.97 -11.91
CA TYR A 70 10.10 2.43 -11.37
C TYR A 70 11.03 2.99 -12.45
N ARG A 71 11.15 2.28 -13.59
CA ARG A 71 12.00 2.71 -14.71
C ARG A 71 11.50 4.00 -15.37
N VAL A 72 10.19 4.16 -15.50
CA VAL A 72 9.59 5.38 -16.05
C VAL A 72 9.85 6.56 -15.12
N ALA A 73 9.58 6.43 -13.82
CA ALA A 73 9.87 7.46 -12.82
C ALA A 73 11.35 7.87 -12.84
N ARG A 74 12.26 6.89 -12.82
CA ARG A 74 13.71 7.14 -12.87
C ARG A 74 14.14 7.88 -14.14
N ARG A 75 13.60 7.53 -15.31
CA ARG A 75 13.88 8.23 -16.57
C ARG A 75 13.37 9.67 -16.58
N ALA A 76 12.30 9.93 -15.84
CA ALA A 76 11.76 11.28 -15.65
C ALA A 76 12.51 12.08 -14.54
N GLY A 77 13.59 11.54 -13.98
CA GLY A 77 14.35 12.19 -12.90
C GLY A 77 13.66 12.12 -11.53
N LEU A 78 12.63 11.28 -11.37
CA LEU A 78 11.94 11.05 -10.10
C LEU A 78 12.52 9.81 -9.42
N THR A 79 13.14 10.01 -8.25
CA THR A 79 13.71 8.92 -7.45
C THR A 79 12.65 8.33 -6.53
N ILE A 80 12.15 7.14 -6.89
CA ILE A 80 11.34 6.30 -6.00
C ILE A 80 12.27 5.55 -5.05
N ARG A 81 11.97 5.55 -3.75
CA ARG A 81 12.79 4.98 -2.68
C ARG A 81 12.50 3.52 -2.42
N SER A 82 11.32 3.03 -2.80
CA SER A 82 10.87 1.67 -2.54
C SER A 82 10.36 0.97 -3.81
N GLY A 83 10.91 -0.21 -4.09
CA GLY A 83 10.36 -1.09 -5.12
C GLY A 83 9.01 -1.70 -4.72
N VAL A 84 8.73 -1.78 -3.41
CA VAL A 84 7.44 -2.24 -2.87
C VAL A 84 6.35 -1.22 -3.19
N ASP A 85 6.62 0.08 -3.10
CA ASP A 85 5.65 1.13 -3.45
C ASP A 85 5.25 1.06 -4.92
N CYS A 86 6.21 0.73 -5.79
CA CYS A 86 5.91 0.47 -7.21
C CYS A 86 4.99 -0.75 -7.38
N LEU A 87 5.14 -1.78 -6.55
CA LEU A 87 4.32 -2.98 -6.59
C LEU A 87 2.90 -2.71 -6.06
N ILE A 88 2.77 -1.93 -4.99
CA ILE A 88 1.49 -1.44 -4.47
C ILE A 88 0.79 -0.59 -5.53
N ALA A 89 1.50 0.35 -6.14
CA ALA A 89 0.98 1.18 -7.23
C ALA A 89 0.53 0.36 -8.44
N ALA A 90 1.28 -0.67 -8.83
CA ALA A 90 0.86 -1.59 -9.89
C ALA A 90 -0.44 -2.33 -9.53
N CYS A 91 -0.58 -2.83 -8.30
CA CYS A 91 -1.82 -3.45 -7.84
C CYS A 91 -2.99 -2.47 -7.93
N ALA A 92 -2.81 -1.22 -7.48
CA ALA A 92 -3.86 -0.20 -7.50
C ALA A 92 -4.29 0.18 -8.93
N ILE A 93 -3.32 0.46 -9.82
CA ILE A 93 -3.59 0.81 -11.23
C ILE A 93 -4.38 -0.30 -11.93
N ARG A 94 -3.97 -1.57 -11.77
CA ARG A 94 -4.62 -2.72 -12.41
C ARG A 94 -6.08 -2.90 -11.99
N ASN A 95 -6.41 -2.50 -10.77
CA ASN A 95 -7.74 -2.64 -10.20
C ASN A 95 -8.54 -1.33 -10.23
N GLY A 96 -7.98 -0.25 -10.80
CA GLY A 96 -8.61 1.05 -10.83
C GLY A 96 -8.94 1.59 -9.43
N LEU A 97 -8.02 1.39 -8.47
CA LEU A 97 -8.15 1.81 -7.08
C LEU A 97 -7.30 3.05 -6.79
N ASP A 98 -7.71 3.79 -5.76
CA ASP A 98 -6.91 4.88 -5.20
C ASP A 98 -5.95 4.31 -4.16
N VAL A 99 -4.72 4.82 -4.13
CA VAL A 99 -3.81 4.56 -3.01
C VAL A 99 -3.99 5.65 -1.97
N LEU A 100 -4.42 5.27 -0.78
CA LEU A 100 -4.45 6.14 0.40
C LEU A 100 -3.07 6.07 1.07
N HIS A 101 -2.36 7.20 1.19
CA HIS A 101 -0.95 7.18 1.64
C HIS A 101 -0.52 8.43 2.43
N HIS A 102 0.59 8.28 3.16
CA HIS A 102 1.38 9.37 3.73
C HIS A 102 2.86 9.24 3.29
N ASP A 103 3.09 8.67 2.10
CA ASP A 103 4.41 8.54 1.48
C ASP A 103 4.45 9.29 0.15
N ARG A 104 5.36 10.24 0.02
CA ARG A 104 5.54 11.08 -1.19
C ARG A 104 5.81 10.28 -2.47
N ASP A 105 6.28 9.04 -2.37
CA ASP A 105 6.64 8.22 -3.52
C ASP A 105 5.41 7.91 -4.37
N PHE A 106 4.22 7.80 -3.77
CA PHE A 106 2.97 7.64 -4.51
C PHE A 106 2.59 8.89 -5.31
N ASP A 107 2.84 10.10 -4.79
CA ASP A 107 2.67 11.33 -5.57
C ASP A 107 3.64 11.39 -6.75
N LEU A 108 4.90 10.96 -6.54
CA LEU A 108 5.88 10.87 -7.62
C LEU A 108 5.48 9.85 -8.68
N LEU A 109 4.93 8.71 -8.29
CA LEU A 109 4.41 7.70 -9.21
C LEU A 109 3.19 8.20 -9.98
N ALA A 110 2.28 8.94 -9.35
CA ALA A 110 1.12 9.54 -9.99
C ALA A 110 1.50 10.56 -11.07
N ARG A 111 2.63 11.25 -10.94
CA ARG A 111 3.13 12.18 -11.97
C ARG A 111 3.52 11.52 -13.29
N VAL A 112 3.74 10.21 -13.30
CA VAL A 112 4.26 9.48 -14.47
C VAL A 112 3.42 8.25 -14.86
N SER A 113 2.25 8.08 -14.25
CA SER A 113 1.39 6.92 -14.46
C SER A 113 -0.09 7.28 -14.30
N GLN A 114 -0.96 6.27 -14.39
CA GLN A 114 -2.40 6.41 -14.13
C GLN A 114 -2.76 6.26 -12.65
N LEU A 115 -1.77 6.16 -11.76
CA LEU A 115 -1.99 6.02 -10.34
C LEU A 115 -2.81 7.20 -9.81
N ARG A 116 -3.88 6.90 -9.09
CA ARG A 116 -4.63 7.88 -8.30
C ARG A 116 -4.13 7.82 -6.87
N ALA A 117 -3.43 8.87 -6.45
CA ALA A 117 -2.81 8.97 -5.13
C ALA A 117 -3.60 9.97 -4.29
N ARG A 118 -4.00 9.55 -3.08
CA ARG A 118 -4.73 10.37 -2.11
C ARG A 118 -3.92 10.44 -0.83
N GLU A 119 -3.29 11.59 -0.62
CA GLU A 119 -2.54 11.87 0.61
C GLU A 119 -3.49 12.02 1.80
N ILE A 120 -3.11 11.44 2.94
CA ILE A 120 -3.80 11.61 4.23
C ILE A 120 -2.95 12.47 5.15
N ALA A 121 -3.55 13.51 5.73
CA ALA A 121 -2.91 14.27 6.80
C ALA A 121 -2.92 13.43 8.08
N VAL A 122 -1.76 12.92 8.49
CA VAL A 122 -1.56 12.10 9.70
C VAL A 122 -0.88 12.90 10.79
#